data_AF-A0A7L4P8F7-F1
#
_entry.id   AF-A0A7L4P8F7-F1
#
_cell.length_a   1.000
_cell.length_b   1.000
_cell.length_c   1.000
_cell.angle_alpha   90.00
_cell.angle_beta   90.00
_cell.angle_gamma   90.00
#
_symmetry.space_group_name_H-M   'P 1'
#
loop_
_entity.id
_entity.type
_entity.pdbx_description
1 polymer ?
#
loop_
_entity_poly.entity_id
_entity_poly.type
_entity_poly.pdbx_seq_one_letter_code
_entity_poly.pdbx_strand_id
1 'polypeptide(L)'
;MRRGEYYLTTAPVFATYLGVASGNEALKFASINTAELEEAETRRLFVASLMPAPSTYFLEDKEETARLFGYALAQEEAGVDRNVLVHSFLESMKAVATARAEARAKTYESITSALGALFLTPLFLLFIWAIGVMQIDPALLYLILLATVAGIGVVAYINMPRDLNLWRTYEWSLLIGLAGGAVAVLLGQPLTAFVAFGLATWAWLYANDRLWWFSIAREVPPMLRSAAAMLKEGAPPDVILGRLIGKYKTAMKAAYGYMIPSKYFVLAKSMFRAITEAGGATAVKAVEYIQSLVDIETHATRKMVKMSMAMFALFAAAVFILAYSVSTAVKALEETQAVNPFFSPPPYEEARSVVSTMLALVTASFITVFLMPLGIHKSATLGGAAGATLQQVLLALL
;
A
#
# COMPACT_ATOMS: atom_id res chain seq x y z
N MET A 1 12.67 6.91 -0.12
CA MET A 1 12.50 5.44 -0.10
C MET A 1 13.39 4.85 0.99
N ARG A 2 13.06 3.69 1.57
CA ARG A 2 13.97 3.03 2.53
C ARG A 2 15.16 2.42 1.80
N ARG A 3 16.33 2.40 2.44
CA ARG A 3 17.59 1.94 1.86
C ARG A 3 17.52 0.56 1.22
N GLY A 4 17.12 -0.48 1.93
CA GLY A 4 17.06 -1.81 1.30
C GLY A 4 15.98 -1.97 0.24
N GLU A 5 14.94 -1.12 0.24
CA GLU A 5 13.96 -1.11 -0.84
C GLU A 5 14.54 -0.49 -2.13
N TYR A 6 15.43 0.49 -2.00
CA TYR A 6 16.19 1.03 -3.11
C TYR A 6 17.05 -0.04 -3.80
N TYR A 7 17.81 -0.82 -3.03
CA TYR A 7 18.68 -1.87 -3.58
C TYR A 7 17.88 -3.01 -4.25
N LEU A 8 16.74 -3.43 -3.67
CA LEU A 8 15.85 -4.40 -4.32
C LEU A 8 15.29 -3.90 -5.65
N THR A 9 14.96 -2.61 -5.73
CA THR A 9 14.40 -2.00 -6.93
C THR A 9 15.46 -1.78 -8.01
N THR A 10 16.69 -1.45 -7.61
CA THR A 10 17.82 -1.14 -8.51
C THR A 10 18.54 -2.40 -9.02
N ALA A 11 18.44 -3.52 -8.31
CA ALA A 11 19.04 -4.81 -8.67
C ALA A 11 18.90 -5.23 -10.15
N PRO A 12 17.71 -5.18 -10.78
CA PRO A 12 17.57 -5.58 -12.18
C PRO A 12 18.32 -4.66 -13.15
N VAL A 13 18.43 -3.35 -12.85
CA VAL A 13 19.19 -2.39 -13.67
C VAL A 13 20.67 -2.73 -13.58
N PHE A 14 21.17 -2.89 -12.35
CA PHE A 14 22.55 -3.28 -12.10
C PHE A 14 22.90 -4.61 -12.76
N ALA A 15 22.07 -5.64 -12.58
CA ALA A 15 22.25 -6.96 -13.17
C ALA A 15 22.29 -6.94 -14.70
N THR A 16 21.52 -6.04 -15.33
CA THR A 16 21.53 -5.88 -16.79
C THR A 16 22.88 -5.37 -17.27
N TYR A 17 23.45 -4.34 -16.62
CA TYR A 17 24.77 -3.82 -16.97
C TYR A 17 25.91 -4.76 -16.57
N LEU A 18 25.81 -5.44 -15.43
CA LEU A 18 26.81 -6.39 -14.93
C LEU A 18 27.00 -7.59 -15.88
N GLY A 19 25.98 -7.92 -16.66
CA GLY A 19 26.08 -8.94 -17.71
C GLY A 19 27.08 -8.58 -18.81
N VAL A 20 27.44 -7.31 -18.98
CA VAL A 20 28.09 -6.79 -20.20
C VAL A 20 29.30 -5.90 -19.89
N ALA A 21 29.29 -5.21 -18.75
CA ALA A 21 30.35 -4.31 -18.29
C ALA A 21 31.03 -4.84 -17.01
N SER A 22 32.12 -4.18 -16.61
CA SER A 22 32.79 -4.44 -15.31
C SER A 22 31.88 -4.07 -14.12
N GLY A 23 32.14 -4.64 -12.94
CA GLY A 23 31.37 -4.31 -11.73
C GLY A 23 31.29 -2.81 -11.42
N ASN A 24 32.41 -2.11 -11.55
CA ASN A 24 32.50 -0.65 -11.37
C ASN A 24 31.63 0.12 -12.37
N GLU A 25 31.71 -0.23 -13.65
CA GLU A 25 30.91 0.42 -14.68
C GLU A 25 29.43 0.10 -14.51
N ALA A 26 29.07 -1.13 -14.16
CA ALA A 26 27.70 -1.52 -13.89
C ALA A 26 27.09 -0.71 -12.73
N LEU A 27 27.85 -0.47 -11.65
CA LEU A 27 27.43 0.41 -10.56
C LEU A 27 27.25 1.86 -11.04
N LYS A 28 28.18 2.36 -11.86
CA LYS A 28 28.11 3.71 -12.42
C LYS A 28 26.86 3.89 -13.28
N PHE A 29 26.60 3.00 -14.23
CA PHE A 29 25.42 3.06 -15.08
C PHE A 29 24.12 2.87 -14.28
N ALA A 30 24.10 1.94 -13.32
CA ALA A 30 22.96 1.75 -12.44
C ALA A 30 22.66 3.02 -11.64
N SER A 31 23.69 3.69 -11.10
CA SER A 31 23.51 4.93 -10.35
C SER A 31 22.92 6.04 -11.24
N ILE A 32 23.47 6.28 -12.43
CA ILE A 32 22.98 7.33 -13.33
C ILE A 32 21.51 7.10 -13.69
N ASN A 33 21.11 5.84 -13.91
CA ASN A 33 19.75 5.50 -14.34
C ASN A 33 18.73 5.41 -13.20
N THR A 34 19.16 5.35 -11.94
CA THR A 34 18.27 5.22 -10.78
C THR A 34 18.22 6.46 -9.89
N ALA A 35 18.82 7.57 -10.32
CA ALA A 35 18.81 8.85 -9.59
C ALA A 35 17.41 9.35 -9.22
N GLU A 36 16.41 9.09 -10.07
CA GLU A 36 15.01 9.48 -9.83
C GLU A 36 14.32 8.65 -8.72
N LEU A 37 14.84 7.46 -8.37
CA LEU A 37 14.28 6.62 -7.31
C LEU A 37 14.62 7.14 -5.92
N GLU A 38 15.90 7.41 -5.67
CA GLU A 38 16.41 7.94 -4.41
C GLU A 38 17.79 8.56 -4.61
N GLU A 39 17.88 9.88 -4.51
CA GLU A 39 19.12 10.61 -4.80
C GLU A 39 20.26 10.25 -3.83
N ALA A 40 19.96 10.12 -2.54
CA ALA A 40 20.97 9.86 -1.52
C ALA A 40 21.65 8.48 -1.69
N GLU A 41 20.87 7.43 -1.93
CA GLU A 41 21.42 6.08 -2.15
C GLU A 41 22.05 5.95 -3.54
N THR A 42 21.54 6.68 -4.54
CA THR A 42 22.16 6.76 -5.86
C THR A 42 23.57 7.37 -5.80
N ARG A 43 23.73 8.46 -5.06
CA ARG A 43 25.05 9.07 -4.83
C ARG A 43 26.00 8.08 -4.15
N ARG A 44 25.52 7.24 -3.23
CA ARG A 44 26.35 6.19 -2.62
C ARG A 44 26.77 5.12 -3.62
N LEU A 45 25.86 4.65 -4.48
CA LEU A 45 26.23 3.73 -5.58
C LEU A 45 27.29 4.35 -6.50
N PHE A 46 27.11 5.63 -6.85
CA PHE A 46 28.07 6.33 -7.69
C PHE A 46 29.43 6.47 -7.02
N VAL A 47 29.49 6.88 -5.75
CA VAL A 47 30.75 6.98 -4.99
C VAL A 47 31.41 5.61 -4.86
N ALA A 48 30.65 4.55 -4.59
CA ALA A 48 31.18 3.19 -4.54
C ALA A 48 31.77 2.76 -5.90
N SER A 49 31.16 3.15 -7.02
CA SER A 49 31.70 2.85 -8.36
C SER A 49 33.05 3.49 -8.67
N LEU A 50 33.44 4.52 -7.92
CA LEU A 50 34.73 5.20 -8.06
C LEU A 50 35.83 4.57 -7.18
N MET A 51 35.47 3.61 -6.31
CA MET A 51 36.42 2.94 -5.43
C MET A 51 37.19 1.85 -6.20
N PRO A 52 38.47 1.59 -5.86
CA PRO A 52 39.24 0.52 -6.48
C PRO A 52 38.65 -0.88 -6.24
N ALA A 53 38.06 -1.10 -5.06
CA ALA A 53 37.40 -2.34 -4.67
C ALA A 53 36.03 -2.00 -4.07
N PRO A 54 34.96 -1.88 -4.88
CA PRO A 54 33.63 -1.54 -4.38
C PRO A 54 33.02 -2.67 -3.54
N SER A 55 33.49 -3.91 -3.73
CA SER A 55 32.99 -5.10 -3.05
C SER A 55 33.11 -4.97 -1.52
N THR A 56 34.25 -4.54 -1.01
CA THR A 56 34.52 -4.36 0.42
C THR A 56 33.59 -3.33 1.08
N TYR A 57 33.34 -2.22 0.39
CA TYR A 57 32.42 -1.18 0.86
C TYR A 57 31.01 -1.71 1.13
N PHE A 58 30.52 -2.59 0.26
CA PHE A 58 29.17 -3.17 0.41
C PHE A 58 29.13 -4.37 1.35
N LEU A 59 30.21 -5.15 1.47
CA LEU A 59 30.27 -6.32 2.35
C LEU A 59 30.20 -5.94 3.83
N GLU A 60 30.78 -4.80 4.19
CA GLU A 60 30.74 -4.25 5.57
C GLU A 60 29.41 -3.56 5.90
N ASP A 61 28.48 -3.49 4.93
CA ASP A 61 27.22 -2.81 5.12
C ASP A 61 26.30 -3.56 6.09
N LYS A 62 25.57 -2.80 6.91
CA LYS A 62 24.54 -3.34 7.81
C LYS A 62 23.32 -3.85 7.05
N GLU A 63 23.06 -3.33 5.86
CA GLU A 63 21.90 -3.70 5.05
C GLU A 63 22.18 -4.95 4.21
N GLU A 64 21.44 -6.03 4.45
CA GLU A 64 21.60 -7.31 3.73
C GLU A 64 21.51 -7.18 2.20
N THR A 65 20.58 -6.36 1.70
CA THR A 65 20.41 -6.14 0.27
C THR A 65 21.60 -5.40 -0.35
N ALA A 66 22.29 -4.56 0.42
CA ALA A 66 23.52 -3.90 -0.03
C ALA A 66 24.69 -4.89 -0.06
N ARG A 67 24.80 -5.77 0.94
CA ARG A 67 25.79 -6.85 0.96
C ARG A 67 25.69 -7.77 -0.25
N LEU A 68 24.49 -8.04 -0.75
CA LEU A 68 24.29 -8.82 -1.98
C LEU A 68 24.92 -8.17 -3.22
N PHE A 69 24.98 -6.83 -3.30
CA PHE A 69 25.78 -6.15 -4.33
C PHE A 69 27.28 -6.39 -4.09
N GLY A 70 27.74 -6.31 -2.85
CA GLY A 70 29.12 -6.62 -2.48
C GLY A 70 29.55 -8.05 -2.87
N TYR A 71 28.70 -9.04 -2.62
CA TYR A 71 28.94 -10.42 -3.02
C TYR A 71 28.97 -10.60 -4.54
N ALA A 72 28.05 -9.94 -5.28
CA ALA A 72 28.06 -9.97 -6.73
C ALA A 72 29.35 -9.34 -7.31
N LEU A 73 29.80 -8.23 -6.76
CA LEU A 73 31.04 -7.57 -7.17
C LEU A 73 32.27 -8.42 -6.84
N ALA A 74 32.33 -9.01 -5.64
CA ALA A 74 33.42 -9.90 -5.25
C ALA A 74 33.50 -11.16 -6.15
N GLN A 75 32.35 -11.70 -6.59
CA GLN A 75 32.31 -12.82 -7.53
C GLN A 75 32.81 -12.40 -8.93
N GLU A 76 32.53 -11.17 -9.35
CA GLU A 76 33.03 -10.65 -10.63
C GLU A 76 34.54 -10.43 -10.58
N GLU A 77 35.04 -9.84 -9.49
CA GLU A 77 36.47 -9.67 -9.19
C GLU A 77 37.20 -11.04 -9.14
N ALA A 78 36.52 -12.09 -8.68
CA ALA A 78 37.03 -13.47 -8.66
C ALA A 78 36.95 -14.18 -10.02
N GLY A 79 36.39 -13.55 -11.06
CA GLY A 79 36.33 -14.10 -12.42
C GLY A 79 35.21 -15.11 -12.67
N VAL A 80 34.12 -15.09 -11.87
CA VAL A 80 32.95 -15.94 -12.10
C VAL A 80 32.24 -15.53 -13.41
N ASP A 81 31.73 -16.52 -14.15
CA ASP A 81 30.97 -16.26 -15.38
C ASP A 81 29.77 -15.34 -15.13
N ARG A 82 29.64 -14.30 -15.96
CA ARG A 82 28.66 -13.22 -15.78
C ARG A 82 27.22 -13.72 -15.82
N ASN A 83 26.90 -14.75 -16.60
CA ASN A 83 25.53 -15.28 -16.67
C ASN A 83 25.15 -16.02 -15.39
N VAL A 84 26.11 -16.74 -14.80
CA VAL A 84 25.94 -17.43 -13.51
C VAL A 84 25.81 -16.40 -12.40
N LEU A 85 26.67 -15.39 -12.41
CA LEU A 85 26.71 -14.31 -11.43
C LEU A 85 25.42 -13.49 -11.41
N VAL A 86 24.95 -13.04 -12.57
CA VAL A 86 23.69 -12.28 -12.67
C VAL A 86 22.51 -13.12 -12.19
N HIS A 87 22.51 -14.42 -12.50
CA HIS A 87 21.46 -15.32 -12.07
C HIS A 87 21.44 -15.51 -10.55
N SER A 88 22.58 -15.87 -9.96
CA SER A 88 22.70 -16.09 -8.51
C SER A 88 22.38 -14.82 -7.72
N PHE A 89 22.81 -13.66 -8.21
CA PHE A 89 22.51 -12.36 -7.63
C PHE A 89 21.00 -12.08 -7.64
N LEU A 90 20.33 -12.19 -8.79
CA LEU A 90 18.89 -11.91 -8.89
C LEU A 90 18.05 -12.91 -8.08
N GLU A 91 18.45 -14.18 -8.01
CA GLU A 91 17.79 -15.17 -7.16
C GLU A 91 17.95 -14.87 -5.68
N SER A 92 19.16 -14.48 -5.24
CA SER A 92 19.42 -14.07 -3.86
C SER A 92 18.60 -12.83 -3.49
N MET A 93 18.55 -11.85 -4.39
CA MET A 93 17.72 -10.65 -4.22
C MET A 93 16.24 -10.98 -4.18
N LYS A 94 15.80 -12.00 -4.93
CA LYS A 94 14.40 -12.46 -4.94
C LYS A 94 14.05 -13.13 -3.62
N ALA A 95 14.93 -13.96 -3.07
CA ALA A 95 14.74 -14.59 -1.76
C ALA A 95 14.61 -13.55 -0.63
N VAL A 96 15.41 -12.48 -0.65
CA VAL A 96 15.28 -11.38 0.31
C VAL A 96 13.98 -10.60 0.10
N ALA A 97 13.57 -10.37 -1.15
CA ALA A 97 12.30 -9.71 -1.45
C ALA A 97 11.09 -10.53 -0.95
N THR A 98 11.07 -11.85 -1.19
CA THR A 98 10.02 -12.74 -0.68
C THR A 98 9.98 -12.73 0.84
N ALA A 99 11.13 -12.87 1.50
CA ALA A 99 11.20 -12.86 2.96
C ALA A 99 10.69 -11.54 3.56
N ARG A 100 11.02 -10.39 2.94
CA ARG A 100 10.52 -9.08 3.37
C ARG A 100 9.03 -8.91 3.13
N ALA A 101 8.51 -9.38 2.00
CA ALA A 101 7.09 -9.32 1.70
C ALA A 101 6.29 -10.20 2.67
N GLU A 102 6.79 -11.39 3.00
CA GLU A 102 6.21 -12.27 4.01
C GLU A 102 6.27 -11.67 5.42
N ALA A 103 7.40 -11.08 5.80
CA ALA A 103 7.53 -10.39 7.08
C ALA A 103 6.53 -9.24 7.19
N ARG A 104 6.40 -8.40 6.15
CA ARG A 104 5.38 -7.33 6.08
C ARG A 104 3.96 -7.91 6.15
N ALA A 105 3.68 -9.02 5.46
CA ALA A 105 2.39 -9.69 5.52
C ALA A 105 2.06 -10.21 6.92
N LYS A 106 3.03 -10.79 7.64
CA LYS A 106 2.87 -11.23 9.03
C LYS A 106 2.67 -10.04 9.98
N THR A 107 3.42 -8.95 9.81
CA THR A 107 3.20 -7.72 10.59
C THR A 107 1.80 -7.18 10.34
N TYR A 108 1.34 -7.18 9.08
CA TYR A 108 -0.01 -6.76 8.74
C TYR A 108 -1.06 -7.67 9.36
N GLU A 109 -0.90 -9.00 9.30
CA GLU A 109 -1.76 -9.97 9.97
C GLU A 109 -1.85 -9.70 11.48
N SER A 110 -0.71 -9.45 12.13
CA SER A 110 -0.67 -9.05 13.54
C SER A 110 -1.43 -7.75 13.79
N ILE A 111 -1.27 -6.73 12.94
CA ILE A 111 -2.03 -5.47 13.01
C ILE A 111 -3.53 -5.74 12.80
N THR A 112 -3.91 -6.64 11.87
CA THR A 112 -5.32 -6.99 11.61
C THR A 112 -5.97 -7.65 12.81
N SER A 113 -5.25 -8.53 13.50
CA SER A 113 -5.70 -9.20 14.73
C SER A 113 -5.82 -8.20 15.88
N ALA A 114 -4.82 -7.33 16.06
CA ALA A 114 -4.85 -6.26 17.03
C ALA A 114 -6.00 -5.25 16.77
N LEU A 115 -6.32 -4.97 15.49
CA LEU A 115 -7.46 -4.15 15.09
C LEU A 115 -8.78 -4.72 15.60
N GLY A 116 -8.99 -6.03 15.46
CA GLY A 116 -10.18 -6.69 15.99
C GLY A 116 -10.35 -6.45 17.50
N ALA A 117 -9.26 -6.56 18.27
CA ALA A 117 -9.27 -6.30 19.70
C ALA A 117 -9.45 -4.81 20.05
N LEU A 118 -8.78 -3.91 19.33
CA LEU A 118 -8.86 -2.47 19.56
C LEU A 118 -10.24 -1.89 19.23
N PHE A 119 -10.95 -2.48 18.25
CA PHE A 119 -12.33 -2.09 17.96
C PHE A 119 -13.33 -2.55 19.03
N LEU A 120 -12.99 -3.53 19.87
CA LEU A 120 -13.84 -3.91 21.00
C LEU A 120 -13.86 -2.84 22.09
N THR A 121 -12.79 -2.06 22.26
CA THR A 121 -12.74 -1.01 23.29
C THR A 121 -13.81 0.08 23.12
N PRO A 122 -13.96 0.75 21.95
CA PRO A 122 -15.03 1.72 21.75
C PRO A 122 -16.42 1.06 21.77
N LEU A 123 -16.55 -0.20 21.35
CA LEU A 123 -17.81 -0.94 21.44
C LEU A 123 -18.20 -1.28 22.88
N PHE A 124 -17.22 -1.58 23.74
CA PHE A 124 -17.42 -1.82 25.15
C PHE A 124 -17.84 -0.53 25.88
N LEU A 125 -17.19 0.59 25.56
CA LEU A 125 -17.61 1.91 26.07
C LEU A 125 -19.03 2.28 25.63
N LEU A 126 -19.37 1.99 24.37
CA LEU A 126 -20.72 2.16 23.84
C LEU A 126 -21.74 1.31 24.61
N PHE A 127 -21.41 0.06 24.95
CA PHE A 127 -22.29 -0.82 25.73
C PHE A 127 -22.54 -0.28 27.15
N ILE A 128 -21.48 0.15 27.84
CA ILE A 128 -21.57 0.74 29.18
C ILE A 128 -22.39 2.03 29.16
N TRP A 129 -22.19 2.87 28.13
CA TRP A 129 -22.97 4.08 27.89
C TRP A 129 -24.45 3.75 27.64
N ALA A 130 -24.75 2.78 26.78
CA ALA A 130 -26.12 2.42 26.42
C ALA A 130 -26.93 1.86 27.61
N ILE A 131 -26.29 1.16 28.55
CA ILE A 131 -26.94 0.66 29.77
C ILE A 131 -27.03 1.77 30.85
N GLY A 132 -26.41 2.93 30.60
CA GLY A 132 -26.53 4.09 31.48
C GLY A 132 -25.61 4.08 32.69
N VAL A 133 -24.56 3.26 32.68
CA VAL A 133 -23.51 3.23 33.72
C VAL A 133 -22.55 4.42 33.55
N MET A 134 -22.37 4.89 32.32
CA MET A 134 -21.44 5.95 31.97
C MET A 134 -22.18 7.09 31.27
N GLN A 135 -22.22 8.26 31.89
CA GLN A 135 -22.80 9.47 31.31
C GLN A 135 -21.72 10.27 30.56
N ILE A 136 -21.46 9.84 29.33
CA ILE A 136 -20.53 10.53 28.41
C ILE A 136 -21.31 10.95 27.17
N ASP A 137 -20.94 12.11 26.62
CA ASP A 137 -21.46 12.59 25.34
C ASP A 137 -21.13 11.59 24.21
N PRO A 138 -22.11 11.08 23.45
CA PRO A 138 -21.89 10.21 22.28
C PRO A 138 -20.84 10.74 21.30
N ALA A 139 -20.69 12.06 21.17
CA ALA A 139 -19.68 12.69 20.34
C ALA A 139 -18.24 12.29 20.75
N LEU A 140 -17.98 12.15 22.05
CA LEU A 140 -16.67 11.71 22.56
C LEU A 140 -16.40 10.25 22.22
N LEU A 141 -17.43 9.40 22.25
CA LEU A 141 -17.29 8.02 21.81
C LEU A 141 -16.90 7.96 20.32
N TYR A 142 -17.58 8.73 19.46
CA TYR A 142 -17.23 8.83 18.04
C TYR A 142 -15.79 9.32 17.83
N LEU A 143 -15.36 10.32 18.60
CA LEU A 143 -14.00 10.86 18.53
C LEU A 143 -12.95 9.81 18.92
N ILE A 144 -13.17 9.07 20.01
CA ILE A 144 -12.28 7.98 20.44
C ILE A 144 -12.16 6.92 19.35
N LEU A 145 -13.28 6.54 18.73
CA LEU A 145 -13.28 5.60 17.61
C LEU A 145 -12.45 6.14 16.43
N LEU A 146 -12.72 7.36 15.99
CA LEU A 146 -12.01 7.98 14.86
C LEU A 146 -10.52 8.17 15.15
N ALA A 147 -10.14 8.52 16.39
CA ALA A 147 -8.74 8.64 16.79
C ALA A 147 -8.02 7.28 16.76
N THR A 148 -8.68 6.22 17.25
CA THR A 148 -8.17 4.85 17.20
C THR A 148 -7.98 4.40 15.75
N VAL A 149 -8.96 4.69 14.89
CA VAL A 149 -8.91 4.38 13.46
C VAL A 149 -7.81 5.16 12.75
N ALA A 150 -7.63 6.45 13.05
CA ALA A 150 -6.59 7.27 12.46
C ALA A 150 -5.19 6.75 12.85
N GLY A 151 -4.97 6.46 14.13
CA GLY A 151 -3.72 5.89 14.62
C GLY A 151 -3.37 4.58 13.92
N ILE A 152 -4.35 3.68 13.78
CA ILE A 152 -4.12 2.40 13.11
C ILE A 152 -3.99 2.56 11.60
N GLY A 153 -4.77 3.45 10.99
CA GLY A 153 -4.66 3.78 9.57
C GLY A 153 -3.26 4.24 9.20
N VAL A 154 -2.61 5.03 10.06
CA VAL A 154 -1.20 5.43 9.90
C VAL A 154 -0.26 4.21 9.98
N VAL A 155 -0.46 3.33 10.96
CA VAL A 155 0.37 2.12 11.11
C VAL A 155 0.20 1.16 9.93
N ALA A 156 -1.03 0.92 9.49
CA ALA A 156 -1.35 0.10 8.31
C ALA A 156 -0.73 0.72 7.05
N TYR A 157 -0.89 2.04 6.88
CA TYR A 157 -0.29 2.79 5.78
C TYR A 157 1.22 2.58 5.75
N ILE A 158 1.94 2.73 6.87
CA ILE A 158 3.43 2.59 6.96
C ILE A 158 3.92 1.20 6.54
N ASN A 159 3.13 0.16 6.77
CA ASN A 159 3.54 -1.22 6.56
C ASN A 159 3.07 -1.82 5.22
N MET A 160 2.15 -1.16 4.51
CA MET A 160 1.68 -1.67 3.21
C MET A 160 2.73 -1.51 2.09
N PRO A 161 2.73 -2.39 1.07
CA PRO A 161 3.52 -2.18 -0.15
C PRO A 161 3.07 -0.88 -0.85
N ARG A 162 4.02 -0.07 -1.31
CA ARG A 162 3.73 1.22 -1.95
C ARG A 162 4.51 1.37 -3.25
N ASP A 163 3.76 1.57 -4.33
CA ASP A 163 4.33 2.05 -5.60
C ASP A 163 4.34 3.58 -5.65
N LEU A 164 3.22 4.20 -5.27
CA LEU A 164 2.99 5.64 -5.39
C LEU A 164 3.30 6.40 -4.11
N ASN A 165 3.96 7.56 -4.25
CA ASN A 165 4.13 8.48 -3.14
C ASN A 165 2.81 9.20 -2.84
N LEU A 166 2.30 9.08 -1.61
CA LEU A 166 1.01 9.65 -1.19
C LEU A 166 0.93 11.16 -1.40
N TRP A 167 1.90 11.91 -0.91
CA TRP A 167 1.85 13.38 -0.98
C TRP A 167 1.94 13.90 -2.41
N ARG A 168 2.78 13.28 -3.25
CA ARG A 168 2.90 13.66 -4.66
C ARG A 168 1.71 13.19 -5.50
N THR A 169 1.03 12.12 -5.09
CA THR A 169 -0.13 11.58 -5.82
C THR A 169 -1.38 12.39 -5.52
N TYR A 170 -1.67 12.54 -4.23
CA TYR A 170 -2.92 13.13 -3.77
C TYR A 170 -2.82 14.64 -3.53
N GLU A 171 -1.65 15.20 -3.23
CA GLU A 171 -1.44 16.65 -3.00
C GLU A 171 -2.54 17.25 -2.09
N TRP A 172 -3.15 18.36 -2.53
CA TRP A 172 -4.22 19.06 -1.82
C TRP A 172 -5.50 18.24 -1.65
N SER A 173 -5.69 17.16 -2.42
CA SER A 173 -6.90 16.35 -2.29
C SER A 173 -7.06 15.70 -0.92
N LEU A 174 -5.95 15.41 -0.21
CA LEU A 174 -6.03 14.92 1.16
C LEU A 174 -6.61 15.98 2.09
N LEU A 175 -6.15 17.23 1.96
CA LEU A 175 -6.63 18.34 2.79
C LEU A 175 -8.07 18.73 2.43
N ILE A 176 -8.41 18.77 1.15
CA ILE A 176 -9.78 19.03 0.68
C ILE A 176 -10.71 17.91 1.13
N GLY A 177 -10.28 16.65 1.01
CA GLY A 177 -11.03 15.49 1.48
C GLY A 177 -11.24 15.52 2.99
N LEU A 178 -10.19 15.86 3.76
CA LEU A 178 -10.29 16.00 5.23
C LEU A 178 -11.21 17.14 5.62
N ALA A 179 -11.15 18.28 4.93
CA ALA A 179 -12.05 19.41 5.17
C ALA A 179 -13.51 19.03 4.85
N GLY A 180 -13.76 18.35 3.73
CA GLY A 180 -15.08 17.83 3.39
C GLY A 180 -15.59 16.82 4.42
N GLY A 181 -14.71 15.94 4.91
CA GLY A 181 -15.02 15.02 5.99
C GLY A 181 -15.33 15.72 7.31
N ALA A 182 -14.57 16.75 7.68
CA ALA A 182 -14.79 17.54 8.89
C ALA A 182 -16.14 18.27 8.84
N VAL A 183 -16.49 18.86 7.69
CA VAL A 183 -17.81 19.48 7.49
C VAL A 183 -18.93 18.46 7.67
N ALA A 184 -18.80 17.26 7.09
CA ALA A 184 -19.77 16.18 7.26
C ALA A 184 -19.94 15.76 8.74
N VAL A 185 -18.85 15.69 9.51
CA VAL A 185 -18.89 15.43 10.95
C VAL A 185 -19.59 16.56 11.70
N LEU A 186 -19.28 17.82 11.39
CA LEU A 186 -19.90 19.00 12.01
C LEU A 186 -21.41 19.10 11.71
N LEU A 187 -21.86 18.59 10.56
CA LEU A 187 -23.27 18.48 10.19
C LEU A 187 -23.98 17.28 10.84
N GLY A 188 -23.32 16.55 11.76
CA GLY A 188 -23.90 15.40 12.44
C GLY A 188 -23.99 14.14 11.58
N GLN A 189 -23.27 14.07 10.46
CA GLN A 189 -23.29 12.95 9.53
C GLN A 189 -21.91 12.27 9.42
N PRO A 190 -21.41 11.64 10.48
CA PRO A 190 -20.03 11.15 10.54
C PRO A 190 -19.73 10.05 9.52
N LEU A 191 -20.73 9.27 9.09
CA LEU A 191 -20.58 8.25 8.05
C LEU A 191 -20.34 8.84 6.66
N THR A 192 -21.00 9.97 6.38
CA THR A 192 -20.84 10.66 5.09
C THR A 192 -19.45 11.26 4.95
N ALA A 193 -18.71 11.43 6.05
CA ALA A 193 -17.34 11.93 6.02
C ALA A 193 -16.40 11.04 5.20
N PHE A 194 -16.56 9.70 5.28
CA PHE A 194 -15.77 8.76 4.50
C PHE A 194 -16.07 8.86 2.99
N VAL A 195 -17.36 8.95 2.65
CA VAL A 195 -17.81 9.10 1.26
C VAL A 195 -17.38 10.45 0.70
N ALA A 196 -17.57 11.53 1.45
CA ALA A 196 -17.15 12.88 1.07
C ALA A 196 -15.63 12.95 0.85
N PHE A 197 -14.84 12.39 1.77
CA PHE A 197 -13.38 12.29 1.62
C PHE A 197 -13.01 11.50 0.36
N GLY A 198 -13.61 10.32 0.17
CA GLY A 198 -13.30 9.43 -0.95
C GLY A 198 -13.68 10.02 -2.31
N LEU A 199 -14.84 10.68 -2.39
CA LEU A 199 -15.31 11.34 -3.62
C LEU A 199 -14.52 12.60 -3.93
N ALA A 200 -14.19 13.43 -2.93
CA ALA A 200 -13.37 14.62 -3.13
C ALA A 200 -11.97 14.24 -3.64
N THR A 201 -11.35 13.22 -3.03
CA THR A 201 -10.05 12.72 -3.48
C THR A 201 -10.12 12.07 -4.86
N TRP A 202 -11.18 11.31 -5.15
CA TRP A 202 -11.39 10.74 -6.48
C TRP A 202 -11.60 11.81 -7.56
N ALA A 203 -12.45 12.81 -7.30
CA ALA A 203 -12.74 13.89 -8.22
C ALA A 203 -11.48 14.72 -8.54
N TRP A 204 -10.65 14.99 -7.53
CA TRP A 204 -9.36 15.64 -7.74
C TRP A 204 -8.42 14.82 -8.61
N LEU A 205 -8.30 13.51 -8.35
CA LEU A 205 -7.47 12.62 -9.15
C LEU A 205 -7.99 12.47 -10.59
N TYR A 206 -9.31 12.52 -10.78
CA TYR A 206 -9.94 12.50 -12.08
C TYR A 206 -9.65 13.80 -12.85
N ALA A 207 -9.87 14.96 -12.22
CA ALA A 207 -9.65 16.27 -12.82
C ALA A 207 -8.19 16.51 -13.24
N ASN A 208 -7.23 15.93 -12.50
CA ASN A 208 -5.80 16.05 -12.79
C ASN A 208 -5.23 14.91 -13.64
N ASP A 209 -6.07 14.02 -14.20
CA ASP A 209 -5.65 12.85 -14.98
C ASP A 209 -4.59 11.99 -14.26
N ARG A 210 -4.81 11.66 -12.98
CA ARG A 210 -3.89 10.87 -12.15
C ARG A 210 -4.38 9.46 -11.82
N LEU A 211 -5.65 9.16 -12.11
CA LEU A 211 -6.26 7.86 -11.76
C LEU A 211 -5.56 6.67 -12.43
N TRP A 212 -4.99 6.86 -13.61
CA TRP A 212 -4.29 5.80 -14.32
C TRP A 212 -2.91 5.48 -13.70
N TRP A 213 -2.38 6.31 -12.79
CA TRP A 213 -1.12 6.00 -12.10
C TRP A 213 -1.21 4.70 -11.29
N PHE A 214 -2.41 4.35 -10.83
CA PHE A 214 -2.67 3.11 -10.10
C PHE A 214 -2.63 1.84 -10.97
N SER A 215 -2.63 1.95 -12.31
CA SER A 215 -2.51 0.81 -13.22
C SER A 215 -1.08 0.53 -13.69
N ILE A 216 -0.12 1.42 -13.41
CA ILE A 216 1.25 1.35 -13.94
C ILE A 216 1.93 0.04 -13.58
N ALA A 217 1.88 -0.37 -12.31
CA ALA A 217 2.53 -1.61 -11.85
C ALA A 217 2.09 -2.86 -12.63
N ARG A 218 0.87 -2.87 -13.19
CA ARG A 218 0.36 -4.00 -13.99
C ARG A 218 0.87 -4.00 -15.42
N GLU A 219 1.12 -2.83 -16.00
CA GLU A 219 1.57 -2.68 -17.39
C GLU A 219 3.10 -2.73 -17.53
N VAL A 220 3.85 -2.42 -16.46
CA VAL A 220 5.32 -2.34 -16.50
C VAL A 220 6.00 -3.68 -16.84
N PRO A 221 5.76 -4.80 -16.12
CA PRO A 221 6.41 -6.07 -16.45
C PRO A 221 6.14 -6.57 -17.89
N PRO A 222 4.89 -6.60 -18.40
CA PRO A 222 4.65 -7.06 -19.78
C PRO A 222 5.23 -6.10 -20.82
N MET A 223 5.25 -4.79 -20.56
CA MET A 223 5.91 -3.82 -21.44
C MET A 223 7.41 -4.13 -21.56
N LEU A 224 8.11 -4.25 -20.42
CA LEU A 224 9.55 -4.54 -20.42
C LEU A 224 9.88 -5.89 -21.05
N ARG A 225 9.04 -6.91 -20.85
CA ARG A 225 9.23 -8.23 -21.49
C ARG A 225 9.11 -8.12 -23.01
N SER A 226 8.11 -7.40 -23.49
CA SER A 226 7.94 -7.18 -24.92
C SER A 226 9.08 -6.37 -25.53
N ALA A 227 9.60 -5.37 -24.81
CA ALA A 227 10.78 -4.62 -25.23
C ALA A 227 12.02 -5.52 -25.32
N ALA A 228 12.29 -6.33 -24.28
CA ALA A 228 13.42 -7.26 -24.27
C ALA A 228 13.32 -8.34 -25.37
N ALA A 229 12.11 -8.87 -25.62
CA ALA A 229 11.88 -9.85 -26.68
C ALA A 229 12.12 -9.26 -28.07
N MET A 230 11.59 -8.07 -28.35
CA MET A 230 11.78 -7.41 -29.65
C MET A 230 13.25 -7.01 -29.88
N LEU A 231 13.97 -6.62 -28.83
CA LEU A 231 15.41 -6.34 -28.91
C LEU A 231 16.21 -7.62 -29.20
N LYS A 232 15.83 -8.75 -28.59
CA LYS A 232 16.42 -10.06 -28.91
C LYS A 232 16.15 -10.48 -30.36
N GLU A 233 15.01 -10.11 -30.91
CA GLU A 233 14.66 -10.31 -32.32
C GLU A 233 15.36 -9.33 -33.29
N GLY A 234 16.16 -8.40 -32.77
CA GLY A 234 16.90 -7.43 -33.59
C GLY A 234 16.07 -6.23 -34.07
N ALA A 235 14.90 -5.99 -33.48
CA ALA A 235 14.09 -4.83 -33.82
C ALA A 235 14.80 -3.54 -33.37
N PRO A 236 14.87 -2.50 -34.23
CA PRO A 236 15.45 -1.22 -33.83
C PRO A 236 14.59 -0.53 -32.75
N PRO A 237 15.20 0.26 -31.84
CA PRO A 237 14.51 0.88 -30.71
C PRO A 237 13.26 1.70 -31.10
N ASP A 238 13.29 2.37 -32.25
CA ASP A 238 12.17 3.19 -32.76
C ASP A 238 10.93 2.34 -33.10
N VAL A 239 11.15 1.14 -33.63
CA VAL A 239 10.06 0.19 -33.96
C VAL A 239 9.50 -0.43 -32.68
N ILE A 240 10.35 -0.68 -31.68
CA ILE A 240 9.93 -1.14 -30.36
C ILE A 240 9.01 -0.09 -29.72
N LEU A 241 9.44 1.17 -29.70
CA LEU A 241 8.64 2.30 -29.22
C LEU A 241 7.27 2.35 -29.91
N GLY A 242 7.23 2.32 -31.25
CA GLY A 242 5.99 2.31 -32.04
C GLY A 242 5.02 1.18 -31.65
N ARG A 243 5.53 -0.03 -31.45
CA ARG A 243 4.71 -1.19 -31.05
C ARG A 243 4.25 -1.14 -29.60
N LEU A 244 5.09 -0.63 -28.69
CA LEU A 244 4.73 -0.45 -27.29
C LEU A 244 3.59 0.57 -27.12
N ILE A 245 3.59 1.64 -27.93
CA ILE A 245 2.56 2.70 -27.90
C ILE A 245 1.17 2.15 -28.22
N GLY A 246 1.06 1.22 -29.18
CA GLY A 246 -0.21 0.63 -29.56
C GLY A 246 -0.81 -0.31 -28.49
N LYS A 247 0.00 -0.82 -27.56
CA LYS A 247 -0.38 -1.90 -26.64
C LYS A 247 -0.41 -1.50 -25.16
N TYR A 248 0.48 -0.60 -24.71
CA TYR A 248 0.65 -0.22 -23.30
C TYR A 248 0.41 1.26 -23.09
N LYS A 249 -0.85 1.68 -22.89
CA LYS A 249 -1.24 3.09 -22.86
C LYS A 249 -0.61 3.89 -21.71
N THR A 250 -0.33 3.26 -20.55
CA THR A 250 0.21 3.96 -19.37
C THR A 250 1.71 3.76 -19.21
N ALA A 251 2.21 2.53 -19.35
CA ALA A 251 3.63 2.25 -19.18
C ALA A 251 4.50 2.84 -20.32
N MET A 252 3.95 3.04 -21.55
CA MET A 252 4.70 3.65 -22.65
C MET A 252 5.26 5.03 -22.32
N LYS A 253 4.61 5.80 -21.42
CA LYS A 253 5.06 7.14 -21.05
C LYS A 253 6.43 7.11 -20.35
N ALA A 254 6.84 5.95 -19.83
CA ALA A 254 8.19 5.76 -19.26
C ALA A 254 9.27 5.96 -20.33
N ALA A 255 9.00 5.53 -21.56
CA ALA A 255 9.94 5.69 -22.67
C ALA A 255 10.05 7.14 -23.17
N TYR A 256 9.06 7.99 -22.87
CA TYR A 256 9.08 9.43 -23.15
C TYR A 256 9.66 10.28 -22.01
N GLY A 257 10.13 9.66 -20.93
CA GLY A 257 10.78 10.37 -19.83
C GLY A 257 9.86 11.22 -18.95
N TYR A 258 8.56 10.96 -18.94
CA TYR A 258 7.63 11.61 -18.02
C TYR A 258 8.08 11.45 -16.57
N MET A 259 7.76 12.42 -15.72
CA MET A 259 8.06 12.37 -14.30
C MET A 259 6.81 11.96 -13.53
N ILE A 260 6.76 10.72 -13.05
CA ILE A 260 5.62 10.18 -12.30
C ILE A 260 6.13 9.71 -10.94
N PRO A 261 5.42 10.01 -9.83
CA PRO A 261 5.83 9.59 -8.50
C PRO A 261 5.53 8.10 -8.21
N SER A 262 5.87 7.21 -9.16
CA SER A 262 5.75 5.75 -9.08
C SER A 262 7.13 5.10 -9.12
N LYS A 263 7.38 4.23 -8.15
CA LYS A 263 8.57 3.39 -8.07
C LYS A 263 8.73 2.51 -9.32
N TYR A 264 7.65 1.83 -9.73
CA TYR A 264 7.69 0.93 -10.90
C TYR A 264 7.80 1.69 -12.21
N PHE A 265 7.29 2.92 -12.29
CA PHE A 265 7.44 3.75 -13.49
C PHE A 265 8.90 4.18 -13.70
N VAL A 266 9.55 4.70 -12.66
CA VAL A 266 10.96 5.09 -12.72
C VAL A 266 11.83 3.87 -13.01
N LEU A 267 11.52 2.72 -12.39
CA LEU A 267 12.18 1.46 -12.70
C LEU A 267 11.99 1.04 -14.16
N ALA A 268 10.79 1.21 -14.71
CA ALA A 268 10.52 0.88 -16.11
C ALA A 268 11.33 1.75 -17.06
N LYS A 269 11.44 3.06 -16.76
CA LYS A 269 12.27 4.02 -17.51
C LYS A 269 13.74 3.62 -17.45
N SER A 270 14.28 3.34 -16.26
CA SER A 270 15.67 2.95 -16.07
C SER A 270 15.99 1.61 -16.75
N MET A 271 15.07 0.64 -16.66
CA MET A 271 15.22 -0.66 -17.30
C MET A 271 15.09 -0.58 -18.81
N PHE A 272 14.15 0.19 -19.35
CA PHE A 272 14.04 0.36 -20.79
C PHE A 272 15.36 0.87 -21.38
N ARG A 273 15.96 1.88 -20.72
CA ARG A 273 17.28 2.39 -21.08
C ARG A 273 18.39 1.34 -20.95
N ALA A 274 18.41 0.58 -19.85
CA ALA A 274 19.39 -0.49 -19.65
C ALA A 274 19.28 -1.60 -20.71
N ILE A 275 18.07 -1.98 -21.10
CA ILE A 275 17.82 -2.97 -22.15
C ILE A 275 18.31 -2.43 -23.50
N THR A 276 18.05 -1.15 -23.81
CA THR A 276 18.50 -0.55 -25.08
C THR A 276 20.01 -0.34 -25.16
N GLU A 277 20.67 -0.03 -24.04
CA GLU A 277 22.11 0.27 -24.01
C GLU A 277 22.97 -1.00 -23.87
N ALA A 278 22.58 -1.91 -22.97
CA ALA A 278 23.39 -3.06 -22.64
C ALA A 278 22.93 -4.35 -23.34
N GLY A 279 21.68 -4.44 -23.79
CA GLY A 279 21.12 -5.52 -24.64
C GLY A 279 21.65 -6.94 -24.40
N GLY A 280 20.87 -7.86 -23.81
CA GLY A 280 21.36 -9.23 -23.65
C GLY A 280 20.41 -10.24 -23.03
N ALA A 281 20.86 -11.49 -22.93
CA ALA A 281 20.12 -12.58 -22.28
C ALA A 281 19.87 -12.31 -20.78
N THR A 282 20.74 -11.55 -20.13
CA THR A 282 20.64 -11.11 -18.73
C THR A 282 19.47 -10.14 -18.51
N ALA A 283 19.11 -9.33 -19.51
CA ALA A 283 17.97 -8.42 -19.45
C ALA A 283 16.64 -9.18 -19.27
N VAL A 284 16.48 -10.34 -19.91
CA VAL A 284 15.27 -11.17 -19.78
C VAL A 284 15.10 -11.64 -18.32
N LYS A 285 16.18 -12.13 -17.70
CA LYS A 285 16.17 -12.52 -16.28
C LYS A 285 15.87 -11.35 -15.34
N ALA A 286 16.40 -10.17 -15.64
CA ALA A 286 16.12 -8.95 -14.88
C ALA A 286 14.63 -8.53 -15.00
N VAL A 287 14.00 -8.71 -16.16
CA VAL A 287 12.56 -8.47 -16.33
C VAL A 287 11.71 -9.50 -15.57
N GLU A 288 12.10 -10.78 -15.60
CA GLU A 288 11.46 -11.84 -14.80
C GLU A 288 11.53 -11.54 -13.29
N TYR A 289 12.67 -11.00 -12.84
CA TYR A 289 12.81 -10.53 -11.46
C TYR A 289 11.80 -9.42 -11.13
N ILE A 290 11.66 -8.40 -11.98
CA ILE A 290 10.69 -7.31 -11.78
C ILE A 290 9.26 -7.85 -11.72
N GLN A 291 8.91 -8.76 -12.63
CA GLN A 291 7.61 -9.42 -12.59
C GLN A 291 7.42 -10.15 -11.26
N SER A 292 8.43 -10.90 -10.80
CA SER A 292 8.34 -11.61 -9.53
C SER A 292 8.13 -10.67 -8.35
N LEU A 293 8.77 -9.50 -8.32
CA LEU A 293 8.52 -8.47 -7.30
C LEU A 293 7.06 -8.00 -7.31
N VAL A 294 6.53 -7.66 -8.49
CA VAL A 294 5.12 -7.24 -8.65
C VAL A 294 4.16 -8.35 -8.23
N ASP A 295 4.45 -9.59 -8.60
CA ASP A 295 3.63 -10.75 -8.26
C ASP A 295 3.65 -11.04 -6.76
N ILE A 296 4.82 -10.92 -6.11
CA ILE A 296 4.97 -11.04 -4.65
C ILE A 296 4.16 -9.96 -3.93
N GLU A 297 4.28 -8.69 -4.33
CA GLU A 297 3.53 -7.59 -3.72
C GLU A 297 2.01 -7.74 -3.96
N THR A 298 1.60 -8.15 -5.17
CA THR A 298 0.20 -8.40 -5.52
C THR A 298 -0.37 -9.60 -4.76
N HIS A 299 0.42 -10.65 -4.58
CA HIS A 299 0.01 -11.81 -3.80
C HIS A 299 -0.15 -11.44 -2.32
N ALA A 300 0.81 -10.71 -1.75
CA ALA A 300 0.75 -10.22 -0.38
C ALA A 300 -0.51 -9.36 -0.15
N THR A 301 -0.79 -8.39 -1.02
CA THR A 301 -2.00 -7.56 -0.93
C THR A 301 -3.29 -8.38 -1.06
N ARG A 302 -3.37 -9.33 -1.99
CA ARG A 302 -4.55 -10.22 -2.11
C ARG A 302 -4.74 -11.08 -0.87
N LYS A 303 -3.65 -11.64 -0.31
CA LYS A 303 -3.68 -12.43 0.93
C LYS A 303 -4.19 -11.58 2.10
N MET A 304 -3.66 -10.36 2.24
CA MET A 304 -4.11 -9.39 3.25
C MET A 304 -5.61 -9.08 3.11
N VAL A 305 -6.10 -8.79 1.90
CA VAL A 305 -7.52 -8.50 1.66
C VAL A 305 -8.39 -9.71 2.02
N LYS A 306 -8.01 -10.93 1.62
CA LYS A 306 -8.77 -12.15 1.94
C LYS A 306 -8.88 -12.39 3.45
N MET A 307 -7.77 -12.28 4.18
CA MET A 307 -7.77 -12.40 5.64
C MET A 307 -8.64 -11.34 6.29
N SER A 308 -8.56 -10.10 5.80
CA SER A 308 -9.37 -8.98 6.31
C SER A 308 -10.86 -9.23 6.09
N MET A 309 -11.26 -9.80 4.94
CA MET A 309 -12.66 -10.18 4.69
C MET A 309 -13.15 -11.28 5.64
N ALA A 310 -12.32 -12.29 5.95
CA ALA A 310 -12.70 -13.34 6.90
C ALA A 310 -12.92 -12.77 8.31
N MET A 311 -12.01 -11.90 8.77
CA MET A 311 -12.16 -11.19 10.05
C MET A 311 -13.37 -10.25 10.05
N PHE A 312 -13.62 -9.57 8.93
CA PHE A 312 -14.79 -8.69 8.77
C PHE A 312 -16.10 -9.46 8.89
N ALA A 313 -16.20 -10.67 8.32
CA ALA A 313 -17.41 -11.49 8.41
C ALA A 313 -17.73 -11.88 9.87
N LEU A 314 -16.71 -12.27 10.64
CA LEU A 314 -16.85 -12.54 12.09
C LEU A 314 -17.22 -11.27 12.85
N PHE A 315 -16.58 -10.16 12.52
CA PHE A 315 -16.87 -8.86 13.13
C PHE A 315 -18.30 -8.40 12.86
N ALA A 316 -18.80 -8.55 11.63
CA ALA A 316 -20.18 -8.22 11.26
C ALA A 316 -21.19 -9.02 12.08
N ALA A 317 -20.96 -10.33 12.27
CA ALA A 317 -21.82 -11.15 13.14
C ALA A 317 -21.82 -10.64 14.59
N ALA A 318 -20.65 -10.33 15.14
CA ALA A 318 -20.53 -9.76 16.49
C ALA A 318 -21.23 -8.41 16.61
N VAL A 319 -21.13 -7.56 15.58
CA VAL A 319 -21.84 -6.28 15.48
C VAL A 319 -23.35 -6.46 15.56
N PHE A 320 -23.93 -7.41 14.82
CA PHE A 320 -25.36 -7.68 14.86
C PHE A 320 -25.82 -8.21 16.23
N ILE A 321 -25.06 -9.14 16.81
CA ILE A 321 -25.36 -9.68 18.15
C ILE A 321 -25.32 -8.56 19.19
N LEU A 322 -24.27 -7.74 19.18
CA LEU A 322 -24.12 -6.63 20.13
C LEU A 322 -25.23 -5.58 19.95
N ALA A 323 -25.56 -5.22 18.71
CA ALA A 323 -26.66 -4.32 18.41
C ALA A 323 -27.99 -4.83 18.98
N TYR A 324 -28.29 -6.11 18.75
CA TYR A 324 -29.49 -6.74 19.25
C TYR A 324 -29.49 -6.80 20.79
N SER A 325 -28.40 -7.26 21.41
CA SER A 325 -28.26 -7.34 22.86
C SER A 325 -28.42 -5.98 23.52
N VAL A 326 -27.77 -4.93 23.00
CA VAL A 326 -27.91 -3.56 23.51
C VAL A 326 -29.36 -3.08 23.38
N SER A 327 -29.96 -3.24 22.19
CA SER A 327 -31.35 -2.85 21.94
C SER A 327 -32.33 -3.54 22.90
N THR A 328 -32.19 -4.86 23.12
CA THR A 328 -33.02 -5.59 24.07
C THR A 328 -32.80 -5.16 25.51
N ALA A 329 -31.54 -4.88 25.91
CA ALA A 329 -31.22 -4.44 27.26
C ALA A 329 -31.80 -3.05 27.55
N VAL A 330 -31.65 -2.11 26.61
CA VAL A 330 -32.19 -0.75 26.75
C VAL A 330 -33.73 -0.77 26.80
N LYS A 331 -34.39 -1.52 25.90
CA LYS A 331 -35.85 -1.70 25.94
C LYS A 331 -36.33 -2.24 27.29
N ALA A 332 -35.68 -3.30 27.79
CA ALA A 332 -36.03 -3.91 29.07
C ALA A 332 -35.82 -2.94 30.25
N LEU A 333 -34.76 -2.12 30.21
CA LEU A 333 -34.48 -1.12 31.25
C LEU A 333 -35.44 0.08 31.21
N GLU A 334 -35.89 0.49 30.02
CA GLU A 334 -36.90 1.55 29.87
C GLU A 334 -38.28 1.09 30.38
N GLU A 335 -38.67 -0.16 30.06
CA GLU A 335 -39.93 -0.75 30.50
C GLU A 335 -39.99 -0.98 32.01
N THR A 336 -38.86 -1.16 32.68
CA THR A 336 -38.86 -1.56 34.11
C THR A 336 -39.17 -0.42 35.08
N GLN A 337 -39.13 0.87 34.68
CA GLN A 337 -39.50 2.11 35.43
C GLN A 337 -39.04 2.25 36.90
N ALA A 338 -38.40 1.24 37.50
CA ALA A 338 -37.94 1.23 38.86
C ALA A 338 -36.69 2.09 38.93
N VAL A 339 -36.70 3.09 39.82
CA VAL A 339 -35.59 4.00 40.08
C VAL A 339 -34.39 3.19 40.56
N ASN A 340 -33.59 2.68 39.63
CA ASN A 340 -32.34 1.99 39.91
C ASN A 340 -31.23 3.06 39.92
N PRO A 341 -30.63 3.37 41.09
CA PRO A 341 -29.64 4.45 41.19
C PRO A 341 -28.34 4.17 40.44
N PHE A 342 -28.15 2.95 39.93
CA PHE A 342 -26.92 2.54 39.22
C PHE A 342 -27.02 2.62 37.70
N PHE A 343 -28.23 2.69 37.13
CA PHE A 343 -28.44 2.67 35.68
C PHE A 343 -29.36 3.82 35.27
N SER A 344 -28.81 4.75 34.48
CA SER A 344 -29.56 5.85 33.85
C SER A 344 -29.50 5.69 32.33
N PRO A 345 -30.19 4.71 31.74
CA PRO A 345 -30.11 4.46 30.30
C PRO A 345 -30.66 5.66 29.51
N PRO A 346 -30.04 6.02 28.37
CA PRO A 346 -30.62 7.00 27.46
C PRO A 346 -31.92 6.47 26.84
N PRO A 347 -32.79 7.35 26.30
CA PRO A 347 -33.99 6.94 25.58
C PRO A 347 -33.68 5.93 24.47
N TYR A 348 -34.57 4.96 24.26
CA TYR A 348 -34.31 3.87 23.32
C TYR A 348 -33.97 4.35 21.89
N GLU A 349 -34.70 5.34 21.36
CA GLU A 349 -34.43 5.87 20.02
C GLU A 349 -33.06 6.55 19.92
N GLU A 350 -32.60 7.20 21.00
CA GLU A 350 -31.26 7.77 21.07
C GLU A 350 -30.21 6.65 21.06
N ALA A 351 -30.36 5.64 21.93
CA ALA A 351 -29.47 4.48 21.97
C ALA A 351 -29.40 3.75 20.63
N ARG A 352 -30.55 3.51 19.99
CA ARG A 352 -30.67 2.89 18.67
C ARG A 352 -29.90 3.67 17.60
N SER A 353 -30.06 4.99 17.57
CA SER A 353 -29.35 5.85 16.60
C SER A 353 -27.84 5.88 16.83
N VAL A 354 -27.40 5.96 18.10
CA VAL A 354 -25.98 6.04 18.45
C VAL A 354 -25.28 4.71 18.19
N VAL A 355 -25.90 3.60 18.60
CA VAL A 355 -25.37 2.25 18.41
C VAL A 355 -25.25 1.90 16.93
N SER A 356 -26.31 2.13 16.14
CA SER A 356 -26.27 1.89 14.70
C SER A 356 -25.19 2.73 13.99
N THR A 357 -25.06 4.01 14.35
CA THR A 357 -24.03 4.90 13.81
C THR A 357 -22.62 4.46 14.20
N MET A 358 -22.41 4.07 15.45
CA MET A 358 -21.12 3.56 15.92
C MET A 358 -20.68 2.31 15.18
N LEU A 359 -21.56 1.31 15.10
CA LEU A 359 -21.27 0.04 14.44
C LEU A 359 -21.01 0.24 12.94
N ALA A 360 -21.75 1.14 12.31
CA ALA A 360 -21.52 1.55 10.93
C ALA A 360 -20.16 2.24 10.76
N LEU A 361 -19.75 3.12 11.69
CA LEU A 361 -18.45 3.80 11.65
C LEU A 361 -17.30 2.81 11.82
N VAL A 362 -17.45 1.82 12.69
CA VAL A 362 -16.44 0.77 12.83
C VAL A 362 -16.29 -0.01 11.53
N THR A 363 -17.42 -0.42 10.93
CA THR A 363 -17.43 -1.10 9.63
C THR A 363 -16.78 -0.27 8.53
N ALA A 364 -17.15 1.01 8.41
CA ALA A 364 -16.56 1.91 7.41
C ALA A 364 -15.06 2.06 7.60
N SER A 365 -14.62 2.22 8.86
CA SER A 365 -13.23 2.36 9.23
C SER A 365 -12.42 1.10 8.93
N PHE A 366 -12.95 -0.07 9.28
CA PHE A 366 -12.35 -1.36 9.00
C PHE A 366 -12.08 -1.50 7.50
N ILE A 367 -13.12 -1.35 6.67
CA ILE A 367 -13.00 -1.49 5.20
C ILE A 367 -12.03 -0.44 4.63
N THR A 368 -12.07 0.80 5.11
CA THR A 368 -11.20 1.89 4.64
C THR A 368 -9.72 1.60 4.90
N VAL A 369 -9.39 1.08 6.08
CA VAL A 369 -8.01 0.73 6.45
C VAL A 369 -7.53 -0.48 5.65
N PHE A 370 -8.35 -1.53 5.53
CA PHE A 370 -7.91 -2.77 4.90
C PHE A 370 -7.82 -2.72 3.38
N LEU A 371 -8.65 -1.90 2.74
CA LEU A 371 -8.61 -1.69 1.29
C LEU A 371 -7.67 -0.54 0.88
N MET A 372 -7.00 0.11 1.84
CA MET A 372 -6.06 1.21 1.57
C MET A 372 -4.99 0.89 0.51
N PRO A 373 -4.45 -0.35 0.39
CA PRO A 373 -3.51 -0.69 -0.68
C PRO A 373 -4.07 -0.54 -2.11
N LEU A 374 -5.40 -0.54 -2.28
CA LEU A 374 -6.06 -0.30 -3.57
C LEU A 374 -6.18 1.20 -3.92
N GLY A 375 -5.82 2.08 -2.99
CA GLY A 375 -5.94 3.53 -3.07
C GLY A 375 -6.92 4.08 -2.03
N ILE A 376 -6.50 5.14 -1.32
CA ILE A 376 -7.26 5.74 -0.21
C ILE A 376 -8.63 6.26 -0.69
N HIS A 377 -8.70 6.84 -1.89
CA HIS A 377 -9.95 7.31 -2.47
C HIS A 377 -10.97 6.17 -2.63
N LYS A 378 -10.54 5.00 -3.13
CA LYS A 378 -11.41 3.81 -3.29
C LYS A 378 -11.76 3.17 -1.95
N SER A 379 -10.80 3.07 -1.04
CA SER A 379 -11.05 2.43 0.24
C SER A 379 -12.02 3.25 1.10
N ALA A 380 -11.88 4.58 1.10
CA ALA A 380 -12.77 5.48 1.83
C ALA A 380 -14.19 5.51 1.24
N THR A 381 -14.35 5.53 -0.10
CA THR A 381 -15.69 5.46 -0.71
C THR A 381 -16.38 4.12 -0.44
N LEU A 382 -15.67 3.00 -0.60
CA LEU A 382 -16.22 1.67 -0.33
C LEU A 382 -16.54 1.47 1.15
N GLY A 383 -15.67 1.93 2.05
CA GLY A 383 -15.90 1.88 3.48
C GLY A 383 -17.11 2.73 3.89
N GLY A 384 -17.19 3.98 3.42
CA GLY A 384 -18.32 4.85 3.69
C GLY A 384 -19.64 4.29 3.17
N ALA A 385 -19.66 3.72 1.95
CA ALA A 385 -20.83 3.08 1.38
C ALA A 385 -21.29 1.87 2.20
N ALA A 386 -20.36 0.96 2.55
CA ALA A 386 -20.68 -0.21 3.35
C ALA A 386 -21.16 0.15 4.77
N GLY A 387 -20.57 1.17 5.38
CA GLY A 387 -21.03 1.71 6.67
C GLY A 387 -22.44 2.27 6.57
N ALA A 388 -22.73 3.10 5.56
CA ALA A 388 -24.05 3.68 5.35
C ALA A 388 -25.13 2.59 5.12
N THR A 389 -24.82 1.57 4.32
CA THR A 389 -25.74 0.44 4.12
C THR A 389 -25.98 -0.33 5.41
N LEU A 390 -24.93 -0.56 6.22
CA LEU A 390 -25.07 -1.26 7.49
C LEU A 390 -25.91 -0.45 8.48
N GLN A 391 -25.72 0.86 8.53
CA GLN A 391 -26.52 1.73 9.39
C GLN A 391 -28.01 1.62 9.05
N GLN A 392 -28.37 1.69 7.77
CA GLN A 392 -29.77 1.55 7.33
C GLN A 392 -30.37 0.19 7.71
N VAL A 393 -29.60 -0.88 7.53
CA VAL A 393 -30.03 -2.24 7.91
C VAL A 393 -30.23 -2.36 9.43
N LEU A 394 -29.31 -1.83 10.24
CA LEU A 394 -29.43 -1.84 11.71
C LEU A 394 -30.62 -1.00 12.18
N LEU A 395 -30.83 0.18 11.61
CA LEU A 395 -31.98 1.02 11.91
C LEU A 395 -33.31 0.38 11.51
N ALA A 396 -33.34 -0.51 10.52
CA ALA A 396 -34.55 -1.24 10.16
C ALA A 396 -34.82 -2.45 11.07
N LEU A 397 -33.78 -3.04 11.67
CA LEU A 397 -33.86 -4.30 12.43
C LEU A 397 -34.00 -4.10 13.95
N LEU A 398 -33.43 -3.03 14.50
CA LEU A 398 -33.58 -2.65 15.91
C LEU A 398 -34.89 -1.90 16.10
#